data_AF-A0A9W6PY51-F1
#
_entry.id   AF-A0A9W6PY51-F1
#
_cell.length_a   1.000
_cell.length_b   1.000
_cell.length_c   1.000
_cell.angle_alpha   90.00
_cell.angle_beta   90.00
_cell.angle_gamma   90.00
#
_symmetry.space_group_name_H-M   'P 1'
#
loop_
_entity.id
_entity.type
_entity.pdbx_description
1 polymer ?
#
loop_
_entity_poly.entity_id
_entity_poly.type
_entity_poly.pdbx_seq_one_letter_code
_entity_poly.pdbx_strand_id
1 'polypeptide(L)'
;MSERTTSAPALTDDDVQALLRAVGAAGAAPGDRGRTFEELGLDSLARFEIASRIKNRYGVDVESEITAETSPAGLRDLVNSRLAGA
;
A
#
# COMPACT_ATOMS: atom_id res chain seq x y z
N MET A 1 26.27 24.71 -6.02
CA MET A 1 25.26 24.20 -5.08
C MET A 1 24.11 23.68 -5.92
N SER A 2 23.93 22.37 -5.99
CA SER A 2 22.80 21.77 -6.71
C SER A 2 21.73 21.45 -5.69
N GLU A 3 20.61 22.16 -5.80
CA GLU A 3 19.39 21.88 -5.05
C GLU A 3 18.99 20.43 -5.37
N ARG A 4 19.14 19.54 -4.39
CA ARG A 4 18.48 18.24 -4.45
C ARG A 4 17.00 18.53 -4.29
N THR A 5 16.25 18.57 -5.39
CA THR A 5 14.80 18.39 -5.32
C THR A 5 14.59 16.99 -4.75
N THR A 6 14.43 16.90 -3.43
CA THR A 6 14.03 15.67 -2.76
C THR A 6 12.62 15.39 -3.24
N SER A 7 12.48 14.51 -4.23
CA SER A 7 11.17 14.01 -4.64
C SER A 7 10.48 13.46 -3.39
N ALA A 8 9.29 13.96 -3.06
CA ALA A 8 8.54 13.48 -1.91
C ALA A 8 8.36 11.95 -2.03
N PRO A 9 8.47 11.19 -0.92
CA PRO A 9 8.21 9.77 -0.95
C PRO A 9 6.76 9.55 -1.42
N ALA A 10 6.56 8.69 -2.40
CA ALA A 10 5.25 8.27 -2.89
C ALA A 10 5.23 6.75 -2.98
N LEU A 11 4.10 6.15 -2.62
CA LEU A 11 3.87 4.72 -2.80
C LEU A 11 3.64 4.43 -4.29
N THR A 12 4.52 3.63 -4.88
CA THR A 12 4.42 3.23 -6.30
C THR A 12 3.69 1.89 -6.47
N ASP A 13 3.32 1.55 -7.71
CA ASP A 13 2.77 0.24 -8.05
C ASP A 13 3.72 -0.94 -7.77
N ASP A 14 5.03 -0.70 -7.83
CA ASP A 14 6.03 -1.71 -7.47
C ASP A 14 6.06 -1.92 -5.95
N ASP A 15 5.95 -0.84 -5.18
CA ASP A 15 5.85 -0.94 -3.71
C ASP A 15 4.60 -1.71 -3.29
N VAL A 16 3.46 -1.43 -3.94
CA VAL A 16 2.22 -2.20 -3.72
C VAL A 16 2.43 -3.68 -4.05
N GLN A 17 3.07 -3.99 -5.20
CA GLN A 17 3.36 -5.38 -5.56
C GLN A 17 4.32 -6.04 -4.55
N ALA A 18 5.29 -5.30 -4.01
CA ALA A 18 6.19 -5.79 -2.99
C ALA A 18 5.46 -6.08 -1.66
N LEU A 19 4.51 -5.22 -1.27
CA LEU A 19 3.65 -5.43 -0.10
C LEU A 19 2.77 -6.68 -0.26
N LEU A 20 2.14 -6.86 -1.44
CA LEU A 20 1.33 -8.05 -1.72
C LEU A 20 2.17 -9.34 -1.68
N ARG A 21 3.35 -9.34 -2.31
CA ARG A 21 4.29 -10.47 -2.25
C ARG A 21 4.70 -10.82 -0.83
N ALA A 22 4.92 -9.81 0.00
CA ALA A 22 5.36 -9.97 1.37
C ALA A 22 4.34 -10.66 2.28
N VAL A 23 3.05 -10.56 1.97
CA VAL A 23 1.97 -11.21 2.72
C VAL A 23 1.46 -12.48 2.04
N GLY A 24 2.18 -13.00 1.05
CA GLY A 24 1.83 -14.24 0.34
C GLY A 24 0.88 -14.05 -0.84
N ALA A 25 0.41 -12.83 -1.11
CA ALA A 25 -0.43 -12.50 -2.27
C ALA A 25 0.39 -12.26 -3.56
N ALA A 26 1.47 -13.03 -3.75
CA ALA A 26 2.39 -12.88 -4.88
C ALA A 26 1.75 -13.19 -6.25
N GLY A 27 0.64 -13.92 -6.25
CA GLY A 27 -0.13 -14.27 -7.45
C GLY A 27 -1.01 -13.14 -7.99
N ALA A 28 -1.19 -12.05 -7.26
CA ALA A 28 -1.93 -10.89 -7.74
C ALA A 28 -1.16 -10.24 -8.89
N ALA A 29 -1.76 -10.31 -10.08
CA ALA A 29 -1.21 -9.72 -11.28
C ALA A 29 -1.44 -8.20 -11.30
N PRO A 30 -0.70 -7.46 -12.14
CA PRO A 30 -0.92 -6.03 -12.33
C PRO A 30 -2.37 -5.61 -12.62
N GLY A 31 -3.14 -6.47 -13.29
CA GLY A 31 -4.56 -6.25 -13.58
C GLY A 31 -5.50 -6.44 -12.39
N ASP A 32 -5.01 -7.01 -11.28
CA ASP A 32 -5.82 -7.34 -10.11
C ASP A 32 -5.87 -6.20 -9.08
N ARG A 33 -5.25 -5.06 -9.39
CA ARG A 33 -5.18 -3.89 -8.51
C ARG A 33 -6.54 -3.25 -8.22
N GLY A 34 -7.55 -3.51 -9.06
CA GLY A 34 -8.93 -3.08 -8.83
C GLY A 34 -9.73 -4.03 -7.94
N ARG A 35 -9.27 -5.28 -7.75
CA ARG A 35 -9.95 -6.25 -6.88
C ARG A 35 -9.75 -5.89 -5.42
N THR A 36 -10.73 -6.19 -4.59
CA THR A 36 -10.64 -6.00 -3.14
C THR A 36 -9.65 -6.97 -2.52
N PHE A 37 -9.18 -6.67 -1.31
CA PHE A 37 -8.34 -7.58 -0.54
C PHE A 37 -9.06 -8.90 -0.25
N GLU A 38 -10.38 -8.89 -0.06
CA GLU A 38 -11.17 -10.13 0.03
C GLU A 38 -11.10 -10.97 -1.25
N GLU A 39 -11.31 -10.36 -2.42
CA GLU A 39 -11.23 -11.04 -3.72
C GLU A 39 -9.83 -11.59 -4.04
N LEU A 40 -8.81 -11.02 -3.41
CA LEU A 40 -7.42 -11.45 -3.49
C LEU A 40 -7.03 -12.48 -2.41
N GLY A 41 -7.94 -12.81 -1.49
CA GLY A 41 -7.69 -13.75 -0.39
C GLY A 41 -6.79 -13.19 0.72
N LEU A 42 -6.78 -11.86 0.93
CA LEU A 42 -6.05 -11.22 2.02
C LEU A 42 -6.90 -11.15 3.29
N ASP A 43 -6.55 -12.00 4.24
CA ASP A 43 -7.12 -11.98 5.58
C ASP A 43 -6.75 -10.72 6.39
N SER A 44 -7.35 -10.59 7.58
CA SER A 44 -7.07 -9.48 8.50
C SER A 44 -5.60 -9.37 8.90
N LEU A 45 -4.91 -10.49 9.11
CA LEU A 45 -3.48 -10.51 9.44
C LEU A 45 -2.63 -9.96 8.28
N ALA A 46 -2.94 -10.34 7.05
CA ALA A 46 -2.24 -9.82 5.87
C ALA A 46 -2.43 -8.29 5.74
N ARG A 47 -3.64 -7.79 5.98
CA ARG A 47 -3.94 -6.35 5.98
C ARG A 47 -3.20 -5.60 7.09
N PHE A 48 -3.14 -6.16 8.29
CA PHE A 48 -2.36 -5.60 9.40
C PHE A 48 -0.87 -5.53 9.07
N GLU A 49 -0.29 -6.59 8.50
CA GLU A 49 1.11 -6.63 8.08
C GLU A 49 1.42 -5.59 6.98
N ILE A 50 0.50 -5.39 6.03
CA ILE A 50 0.61 -4.32 5.02
C ILE A 50 0.63 -2.95 5.71
N ALA A 51 -0.31 -2.68 6.61
CA ALA A 51 -0.40 -1.41 7.33
C ALA A 51 0.86 -1.12 8.17
N SER A 52 1.35 -2.13 8.90
CA SER A 52 2.59 -2.05 9.69
C SER A 52 3.80 -1.71 8.82
N ARG A 53 3.94 -2.35 7.65
CA ARG A 53 5.03 -2.05 6.70
C ARG A 53 4.94 -0.65 6.13
N ILE A 54 3.74 -0.17 5.82
CA ILE A 54 3.53 1.20 5.36
C ILE A 54 3.94 2.19 6.45
N LYS A 55 3.48 1.99 7.68
CA LYS A 55 3.84 2.82 8.83
C LYS A 55 5.34 2.87 9.05
N ASN A 56 6.01 1.72 9.01
CA ASN A 56 7.46 1.64 9.20
C ASN A 56 8.26 2.31 8.06
N ARG A 57 7.78 2.23 6.81
CA ARG A 57 8.52 2.76 5.65
C ARG A 57 8.20 4.22 5.34
N TYR A 58 6.95 4.62 5.51
CA TYR A 58 6.43 5.91 5.08
C TYR A 58 6.02 6.81 6.25
N GLY A 59 5.99 6.30 7.48
CA GLY A 59 5.53 7.04 8.65
C GLY A 59 4.01 7.26 8.69
N VAL A 60 3.26 6.63 7.78
CA VAL A 60 1.81 6.80 7.65
C VAL A 60 1.09 5.64 8.30
N ASP A 61 0.18 5.95 9.23
CA ASP A 61 -0.74 4.97 9.79
C ASP A 61 -2.04 4.92 8.97
N VAL A 62 -2.39 3.73 8.48
CA VAL A 62 -3.57 3.44 7.65
C VAL A 62 -4.32 2.19 8.14
N GLU A 63 -3.94 1.63 9.29
CA GLU A 63 -4.46 0.35 9.76
C GLU A 63 -5.98 0.34 9.90
N SER A 64 -6.56 1.41 10.45
CA SER A 64 -8.00 1.55 10.66
C SER A 64 -8.81 1.81 9.39
N GLU A 65 -8.16 2.15 8.28
CA GLU A 65 -8.81 2.48 7.01
C GLU A 65 -8.74 1.35 5.98
N ILE A 66 -7.78 0.45 6.16
CA ILE A 66 -7.63 -0.73 5.30
C ILE A 66 -8.64 -1.79 5.74
N THR A 67 -9.62 -2.04 4.90
CA THR A 67 -10.66 -3.05 5.12
C THR A 67 -10.53 -4.18 4.09
N ALA A 68 -11.39 -5.19 4.21
CA ALA A 68 -11.48 -6.27 3.22
C ALA A 68 -11.86 -5.75 1.82
N GLU A 69 -12.62 -4.64 1.78
CA GLU A 69 -13.09 -3.97 0.55
C GLU A 69 -12.03 -3.05 -0.09
N THR A 70 -10.91 -2.82 0.60
CA THR A 70 -9.83 -1.99 0.05
C THR A 70 -9.14 -2.76 -1.09
N SER A 71 -8.89 -2.08 -2.22
CA SER A 71 -8.10 -2.64 -3.32
C SER A 71 -6.63 -2.20 -3.25
N PRO A 72 -5.69 -2.90 -3.90
CA PRO A 72 -4.30 -2.45 -3.98
C PRO A 72 -4.14 -1.04 -4.57
N ALA A 73 -4.96 -0.67 -5.56
CA ALA A 73 -5.00 0.70 -6.09
C ALA A 73 -5.52 1.70 -5.04
N GLY A 74 -6.62 1.35 -4.35
CA GLY A 74 -7.17 2.18 -3.28
C GLY A 74 -6.22 2.40 -2.11
N LEU A 75 -5.44 1.38 -1.74
CA LEU A 75 -4.37 1.47 -0.75
C LEU A 75 -3.32 2.50 -1.17
N ARG A 76 -2.88 2.45 -2.44
CA ARG A 76 -1.88 3.37 -2.98
C ARG A 76 -2.37 4.81 -2.93
N ASP A 77 -3.60 5.02 -3.38
CA ASP A 77 -4.19 6.35 -3.42
C ASP A 77 -4.41 6.89 -1.99
N LEU A 78 -4.83 6.04 -1.05
CA LEU A 78 -4.94 6.37 0.37
C LEU A 78 -3.61 6.82 0.97
N VAL A 79 -2.54 6.04 0.80
CA VAL A 79 -1.22 6.36 1.35
C VAL A 79 -0.65 7.63 0.72
N ASN A 80 -0.78 7.79 -0.59
CA ASN A 80 -0.30 8.99 -1.29
C ASN A 80 -1.07 10.26 -0.88
N SER A 81 -2.39 10.14 -0.63
CA SER A 81 -3.18 11.23 -0.06
C SER A 81 -2.65 11.66 1.32
N ARG A 82 -2.29 10.70 2.17
CA ARG A 82 -1.68 10.98 3.48
C ARG A 82 -0.30 11.61 3.38
N LEU A 83 0.54 11.14 2.47
CA LEU A 83 1.87 11.69 2.24
C LEU A 83 1.82 13.12 1.69
N ALA A 84 0.81 13.45 0.87
CA ALA A 84 0.62 14.80 0.34
C ALA A 84 0.03 15.79 1.35
N GLY A 85 -0.67 15.30 2.38
CA GLY A 85 -1.26 16.11 3.46
C GLY A 85 -0.41 16.22 4.73
N ALA A 86 0.76 15.57 4.77
CA ALA A 86 1.68 15.52 5.91
C ALA A 86 2.76 16.61 5.86
#